data_AF-A0A7S3LZL2-F1
#
_entry.id   AF-A0A7S3LZL2-F1
#
_cell.length_a   1.000
_cell.length_b   1.000
_cell.length_c   1.000
_cell.angle_alpha   90.00
_cell.angle_beta   90.00
_cell.angle_gamma   90.00
#
_symmetry.space_group_name_H-M   'P 1'
#
loop_
_entity.id
_entity.type
_entity.pdbx_description
1 polymer ?
#
loop_
_entity_poly.entity_id
_entity_poly.type
_entity_poly.pdbx_seq_one_letter_code
_entity_poly.pdbx_strand_id
1 'polypeptide(L)'
;QELVEAKYAFVLHTINPFTHDKDELYGELVAGRGETLVGNFPGRAMSFTMRRGGEPKLVSFLSKSVALHTQHCLIFRSDSNGEDLEGFAGAGLFESVCAEDDKGGHQRVHRMPVVTDRAYRQKLLKNIAETGWA
;
A
#
# COMPACT_ATOMS: atom_id res chain seq x y z
N GLN A 1 -2.31 -19.93 1.99
CA GLN A 1 -1.54 -19.32 0.88
C GLN A 1 -0.14 -18.98 1.40
N GLU A 2 0.90 -18.94 0.58
CA GLU A 2 2.21 -18.41 1.01
C GLU A 2 2.21 -16.87 1.04
N LEU A 3 2.86 -16.29 2.06
CA LEU A 3 3.02 -14.84 2.15
C LEU A 3 4.15 -14.37 1.22
N VAL A 4 3.80 -13.52 0.25
CA VAL A 4 4.76 -12.97 -0.71
C VAL A 4 5.63 -11.89 -0.07
N GLU A 5 6.93 -11.95 -0.29
CA GLU A 5 7.86 -10.91 0.15
C GLU A 5 7.58 -9.59 -0.57
N ALA A 6 7.14 -8.58 0.19
CA ALA A 6 6.81 -7.26 -0.34
C ALA A 6 7.73 -6.20 0.27
N LYS A 7 8.49 -5.51 -0.58
CA LYS A 7 9.27 -4.35 -0.16
C LYS A 7 8.38 -3.13 0.13
N TYR A 8 7.31 -3.00 -0.63
CA TYR A 8 6.31 -1.97 -0.50
C TYR A 8 4.92 -2.57 -0.65
N ALA A 9 3.96 -2.01 0.08
CA ALA A 9 2.54 -2.25 -0.11
C ALA A 9 1.86 -0.92 -0.43
N PHE A 10 0.76 -0.98 -1.17
CA PHE A 10 0.05 0.20 -1.62
C PHE A 10 -1.46 -0.02 -1.75
N VAL A 11 -2.21 1.08 -1.71
CA VAL A 11 -3.64 1.15 -2.05
C VAL A 11 -3.81 2.19 -3.15
N LEU A 12 -4.69 1.90 -4.11
CA LEU A 12 -5.04 2.81 -5.21
C LEU A 12 -6.54 3.08 -5.20
N HIS A 13 -6.88 4.36 -5.30
CA HIS A 13 -8.22 4.83 -5.56
C HIS A 13 -8.27 5.32 -7.01
N THR A 14 -8.95 4.56 -7.88
CA THR A 14 -9.08 4.86 -9.31
C THR A 14 -9.97 6.07 -9.61
N ILE A 15 -10.74 6.52 -8.61
CA ILE A 15 -11.39 7.82 -8.57
C ILE A 15 -10.83 8.55 -7.36
N ASN A 16 -10.29 9.76 -7.53
CA ASN A 16 -9.70 10.49 -6.42
C ASN A 16 -10.73 10.70 -5.29
N PRO A 17 -10.50 10.21 -4.06
CA PRO A 17 -11.48 10.25 -2.99
C PRO A 17 -11.69 11.66 -2.40
N PHE A 18 -10.80 12.62 -2.70
CA PHE A 18 -10.88 14.00 -2.22
C PHE A 18 -11.49 14.96 -3.24
N THR A 19 -11.23 14.75 -4.53
CA THR A 19 -11.70 15.63 -5.61
C THR A 19 -12.83 15.03 -6.44
N HIS A 20 -13.06 13.72 -6.32
CA HIS A 20 -13.97 12.93 -7.16
C HIS A 20 -13.67 12.98 -8.66
N ASP A 21 -12.45 13.39 -9.03
CA ASP A 21 -11.98 13.36 -10.43
C ASP A 21 -11.74 11.90 -10.85
N LYS A 22 -12.48 11.45 -11.88
CA LYS A 22 -12.41 10.09 -12.43
C LYS A 22 -11.17 9.87 -13.31
N ASP A 23 -10.51 10.94 -13.74
CA ASP A 23 -9.30 10.89 -14.55
C ASP A 23 -8.03 11.02 -13.70
N GLU A 24 -8.17 11.13 -12.38
CA GLU A 24 -7.08 11.24 -11.43
C GLU A 24 -7.12 10.10 -10.40
N LEU A 25 -6.06 9.31 -10.38
CA LEU A 25 -5.85 8.29 -9.36
C LEU A 25 -5.19 8.92 -8.13
N TYR A 26 -5.58 8.46 -6.94
CA TYR A 26 -4.86 8.72 -5.69
C TYR A 26 -4.28 7.41 -5.17
N GLY A 27 -3.00 7.42 -4.81
CA GLY A 27 -2.30 6.24 -4.31
C GLY A 27 -1.59 6.51 -3.00
N GLU A 28 -1.53 5.48 -2.16
CA GLU A 28 -0.82 5.48 -0.89
C GLU A 28 0.13 4.31 -0.83
N LEU A 29 1.36 4.54 -0.35
CA LEU A 29 2.44 3.57 -0.33
C LEU A 29 3.16 3.57 1.02
N VAL A 30 3.43 2.36 1.53
CA VAL A 30 4.20 2.10 2.76
C VAL A 30 5.29 1.08 2.49
N ALA A 31 6.31 1.09 3.36
CA ALA A 31 7.31 0.03 3.39
C ALA A 31 6.72 -1.25 4.00
N GLY A 32 7.19 -2.40 3.53
CA GLY A 32 6.77 -3.70 4.06
C GLY A 32 5.33 -4.04 3.71
N ARG A 33 4.64 -4.69 4.65
CA ARG A 33 3.31 -5.25 4.43
C ARG A 33 2.19 -4.21 4.41
N GLY A 34 1.06 -4.57 3.81
CA GLY A 34 -0.15 -3.75 3.75
C GLY A 34 -0.71 -3.38 5.13
N GLU A 35 -0.50 -4.22 6.14
CA GLU A 35 -0.86 -3.96 7.53
C GLU A 35 -0.12 -2.74 8.10
N THR A 36 1.03 -2.35 7.55
CA THR A 36 1.71 -1.08 7.89
C THR A 36 0.86 0.15 7.49
N LEU A 37 0.11 0.03 6.40
CA LEU A 37 -0.75 1.10 5.87
C LEU A 37 -1.96 1.30 6.79
N VAL A 38 -2.71 0.24 7.02
CA VAL A 38 -3.98 0.25 7.76
C VAL A 38 -3.78 0.24 9.28
N GLY A 39 -2.63 -0.24 9.76
CA GLY A 39 -2.29 -0.26 11.17
C GLY A 39 -2.09 1.14 11.75
N ASN A 40 -2.44 1.30 13.03
CA ASN A 40 -2.35 2.55 13.77
C ASN A 40 -0.91 2.90 14.20
N PHE A 41 0.03 2.84 13.25
CA PHE A 41 1.42 3.24 13.44
C PHE A 41 1.57 4.76 13.19
N PRO A 42 2.29 5.49 14.07
CA PRO A 42 2.53 6.91 13.92
C PRO A 42 3.18 7.30 12.59
N GLY A 43 2.81 8.47 12.07
CA GLY A 43 3.26 8.98 10.79
C GLY A 43 2.26 8.68 9.66
N ARG A 44 2.64 9.02 8.43
CA ARG A 44 1.77 8.90 7.25
C ARG A 44 2.45 8.11 6.14
N ALA A 45 1.63 7.45 5.33
CA ALA A 45 2.06 6.80 4.10
C ALA A 45 2.60 7.84 3.11
N MET A 46 3.40 7.40 2.13
CA MET A 46 3.69 8.23 0.97
C MET A 46 2.45 8.31 0.10
N SER A 47 1.93 9.50 -0.13
CA SER A 47 0.77 9.68 -1.02
C SER A 47 1.13 10.41 -2.29
N PHE A 48 0.44 10.06 -3.37
CA PHE A 48 0.64 10.66 -4.69
C PHE A 48 -0.65 10.65 -5.50
N THR A 49 -0.74 11.52 -6.50
CA THR A 49 -1.79 11.50 -7.51
C THR A 49 -1.21 11.29 -8.89
N MET A 50 -1.97 10.70 -9.80
CA MET A 50 -1.59 10.62 -11.22
C MET A 50 -2.81 10.71 -12.12
N ARG A 51 -2.79 11.66 -13.06
CA ARG A 51 -3.78 11.69 -14.14
C ARG A 51 -3.49 10.62 -15.19
N ARG A 52 -4.51 10.11 -15.86
CA ARG A 52 -4.34 9.13 -16.96
C ARG A 52 -3.37 9.65 -18.01
N GLY A 53 -2.31 8.88 -18.31
CA GLY A 53 -1.25 9.25 -19.26
C GLY A 53 -0.31 10.37 -18.78
N GLY A 54 -0.46 10.84 -17.55
CA GLY A 54 0.39 11.86 -16.93
C GLY A 54 1.55 11.28 -16.12
N GLU A 55 2.20 12.15 -15.36
CA GLU A 55 3.28 11.81 -14.45
C GLU A 55 2.77 11.86 -12.99
N PRO A 56 3.22 10.94 -12.10
CA PRO A 56 2.83 10.97 -10.70
C PRO A 56 3.33 12.24 -10.02
N LYS A 57 2.46 12.83 -9.20
CA LYS A 57 2.71 14.00 -8.37
C LYS A 57 2.66 13.59 -6.92
N LEU A 58 3.75 13.84 -6.20
CA LEU A 58 3.82 13.54 -4.78
C LEU A 58 2.92 14.52 -3.99
N VAL A 59 2.07 13.98 -3.12
CA VAL A 59 1.24 14.75 -2.19
C VAL A 59 1.91 14.80 -0.81
N SER A 60 2.46 13.68 -0.35
CA SER A 60 3.21 13.64 0.90
C SER A 60 4.33 12.60 0.87
N PHE A 61 5.39 12.87 1.62
CA PHE A 61 6.46 11.90 1.83
C PHE A 61 6.09 10.89 2.92
N LEU A 62 6.64 9.68 2.79
CA LEU A 62 6.57 8.66 3.82
C LEU A 62 7.12 9.21 5.14
N SER A 63 6.39 9.02 6.24
CA SER A 63 6.86 9.37 7.58
C SER A 63 6.51 8.34 8.65
N LYS A 64 5.88 7.21 8.28
CA LYS A 64 5.69 6.08 9.19
C LYS A 64 7.04 5.57 9.67
N SER A 65 7.24 5.59 10.99
CA SER A 65 8.50 5.21 11.64
C SER A 65 8.62 3.71 11.89
N VAL A 66 7.53 2.96 11.72
CA VAL A 66 7.44 1.51 11.87
C VAL A 66 6.94 0.93 10.56
N ALA A 67 7.52 -0.19 10.14
CA ALA A 67 6.95 -1.05 9.11
C ALA A 67 6.97 -2.51 9.59
N LEU A 68 5.98 -3.25 9.13
CA LEU A 68 5.89 -4.70 9.33
C LEU A 68 6.58 -5.38 8.15
N HIS A 69 7.62 -6.15 8.44
CA HIS A 69 8.38 -6.84 7.41
C HIS A 69 7.79 -8.22 7.14
N THR A 70 7.69 -8.59 5.86
CA THR A 70 7.29 -9.95 5.49
C THR A 70 8.30 -10.95 6.03
N GLN A 71 7.79 -12.03 6.62
CA GLN A 71 8.55 -13.25 6.85
C GLN A 71 8.00 -14.34 5.93
N HIS A 72 8.86 -15.25 5.49
CA HIS A 72 8.39 -16.43 4.78
C HIS A 72 7.54 -17.28 5.73
N CYS A 73 6.22 -17.22 5.55
CA CYS A 73 5.27 -17.99 6.33
C CYS A 73 4.01 -18.30 5.50
N LEU A 74 3.18 -19.17 6.05
CA LEU A 74 1.83 -19.38 5.54
C LEU A 74 0.91 -18.30 6.09
N ILE A 75 0.01 -17.80 5.26
CA ILE A 75 -1.11 -16.95 5.67
C ILE A 75 -2.41 -17.73 5.53
N PHE A 76 -3.18 -17.71 6.61
CA PHE A 76 -4.53 -18.24 6.71
C PHE A 76 -5.49 -17.10 6.38
N ARG A 77 -6.27 -17.30 5.32
CA ARG A 77 -7.28 -16.36 4.84
C ARG A 77 -8.64 -16.98 5.08
N SER A 78 -9.61 -16.16 5.43
CA SER A 78 -11.01 -16.51 5.32
C SER A 78 -11.40 -16.80 3.87
N ASP A 79 -12.38 -17.68 3.72
CA ASP A 79 -12.95 -18.01 2.42
C ASP A 79 -13.83 -16.84 1.94
N SER A 80 -13.58 -16.36 0.71
CA SER A 80 -14.28 -15.20 0.14
C SER A 80 -15.79 -15.42 -0.01
N ASN A 81 -16.23 -16.67 -0.13
CA ASN A 81 -17.66 -16.99 -0.23
C ASN A 81 -18.45 -16.63 1.06
N GLY A 82 -17.78 -16.52 2.20
CA GLY A 82 -18.38 -16.16 3.48
C GLY A 82 -18.27 -14.66 3.80
N GLU A 83 -17.46 -13.91 3.05
CA GLU A 83 -17.25 -12.46 3.26
C GLU A 83 -18.03 -11.58 2.28
N ASP A 84 -18.51 -12.16 1.17
CA ASP A 84 -19.21 -11.44 0.12
C ASP A 84 -20.67 -11.12 0.54
N LEU A 85 -20.80 -10.10 1.37
CA LEU A 85 -22.09 -9.50 1.73
C LEU A 85 -22.45 -8.40 0.75
N GLU A 86 -23.74 -8.33 0.38
CA GLU A 86 -24.24 -7.31 -0.54
C GLU A 86 -23.90 -5.89 -0.03
N GLY A 87 -23.15 -5.13 -0.83
CA GLY A 87 -22.72 -3.78 -0.50
C GLY A 87 -21.41 -3.66 0.30
N PHE A 88 -20.76 -4.77 0.63
CA PHE A 88 -19.44 -4.78 1.27
C PHE A 88 -18.36 -5.18 0.26
N ALA A 89 -17.17 -4.58 0.38
CA ALA A 89 -16.01 -5.14 -0.28
C ALA A 89 -15.70 -6.47 0.40
N GLY A 90 -15.61 -7.58 -0.35
CA GLY A 90 -15.32 -8.95 0.14
C GLY A 90 -13.90 -9.13 0.70
N ALA A 91 -13.43 -8.16 1.48
CA ALA A 91 -12.17 -8.16 2.18
C ALA A 91 -12.37 -7.55 3.57
N GLY A 92 -12.12 -8.34 4.60
CA GLY A 92 -12.00 -7.85 5.98
C GLY A 92 -13.22 -8.10 6.86
N LEU A 93 -14.10 -9.03 6.48
CA LEU A 93 -15.09 -9.55 7.43
C LEU A 93 -14.40 -10.39 8.52
N PHE A 94 -13.39 -11.17 8.11
CA PHE A 94 -12.50 -11.88 9.00
C PHE A 94 -11.04 -11.45 8.77
N GLU A 95 -10.26 -11.47 9.85
CA GLU A 95 -8.85 -11.13 9.78
C GLU A 95 -8.04 -12.27 9.15
N SER A 96 -7.10 -11.89 8.29
CA SER A 96 -6.09 -12.82 7.78
C SER A 96 -4.98 -12.98 8.81
N VAL A 97 -4.70 -14.23 9.22
CA VAL A 97 -3.71 -14.52 10.27
C VAL A 97 -2.49 -15.17 9.65
N CYS A 98 -1.30 -14.66 9.98
CA CYS A 98 -0.04 -15.27 9.57
C CYS A 98 0.34 -16.37 10.56
N ALA A 99 0.95 -17.46 10.04
CA ALA A 99 1.49 -18.53 10.88
C ALA A 99 2.63 -18.05 11.79
N GLU A 100 3.31 -16.98 11.37
CA GLU A 100 4.37 -16.31 12.11
C GLU A 100 3.95 -14.89 12.45
N ASP A 101 4.32 -14.44 13.65
CA ASP A 101 4.07 -13.08 14.10
C ASP A 101 4.79 -12.04 13.24
N ASP A 102 4.18 -10.86 13.13
CA ASP A 102 4.78 -9.73 12.43
C ASP A 102 6.06 -9.24 13.10
N LYS A 103 7.14 -9.16 12.31
CA LYS A 103 8.36 -8.46 12.73
C LYS A 103 8.27 -7.00 12.36
N GLY A 104 7.85 -6.19 13.33
CA GLY A 104 7.94 -4.74 13.25
C GLY A 104 9.40 -4.27 13.32
N GLY A 105 9.73 -3.26 12.52
CA GLY A 105 11.05 -2.64 12.53
C GLY A 105 10.98 -1.14 12.33
N HIS A 106 11.81 -0.41 13.07
CA HIS A 106 11.96 1.03 12.86
C HIS A 106 12.60 1.34 11.52
N GLN A 107 11.93 2.17 10.73
CA GLN A 107 12.38 2.53 9.40
C GLN A 107 13.30 3.74 9.44
N ARG A 108 14.49 3.61 8.83
CA ARG A 108 15.35 4.75 8.52
C ARG A 108 14.87 5.40 7.22
N VAL A 109 13.73 6.07 7.30
CA VAL A 109 13.01 6.68 6.16
C VAL A 109 13.94 7.55 5.29
N HIS A 110 14.81 8.34 5.92
CA HIS A 110 15.79 9.20 5.25
C HIS A 110 16.86 8.45 4.43
N ARG A 111 16.95 7.12 4.53
CA ARG A 111 17.87 6.27 3.74
C ARG A 111 17.17 5.48 2.66
N MET A 112 15.83 5.54 2.59
CA MET A 112 15.07 4.74 1.65
C MET A 112 15.14 5.36 0.24
N PRO A 113 15.45 4.57 -0.81
CA PRO A 113 15.51 5.08 -2.18
C PRO A 113 14.22 5.76 -2.64
N VAL A 114 13.05 5.29 -2.20
CA VAL A 114 11.77 5.94 -2.50
C VAL A 114 11.70 7.39 -1.98
N VAL A 115 12.45 7.72 -0.93
CA VAL A 115 12.54 9.07 -0.37
C VAL A 115 13.69 9.84 -1.01
N THR A 116 14.89 9.25 -1.04
CA THR A 116 16.13 9.95 -1.41
C THR A 116 16.37 10.06 -2.91
N ASP A 117 15.90 9.11 -3.71
CA ASP A 117 16.11 9.06 -5.16
C ASP A 117 14.80 9.42 -5.89
N ARG A 118 14.82 10.59 -6.53
CA ARG A 118 13.67 11.09 -7.31
C ARG A 118 13.38 10.24 -8.54
N ALA A 119 14.41 9.76 -9.25
CA ALA A 119 14.22 8.99 -10.47
C ALA A 119 13.63 7.61 -10.14
N TYR A 120 14.16 6.95 -9.11
CA TYR A 120 13.59 5.71 -8.58
C TYR A 120 12.14 5.90 -8.12
N ARG A 121 11.86 6.94 -7.32
CA ARG A 121 10.50 7.24 -6.85
C ARG A 121 9.55 7.47 -8.01
N GLN A 122 9.91 8.32 -8.97
CA GLN A 122 9.04 8.64 -10.10
C GLN A 122 8.68 7.38 -10.89
N LYS A 123 9.68 6.55 -11.19
CA LYS A 123 9.48 5.28 -11.91
C LYS A 123 8.60 4.31 -11.12
N LEU A 124 8.86 4.15 -9.81
CA LEU A 124 8.06 3.26 -8.96
C LEU A 124 6.60 3.68 -8.90
N LEU A 125 6.33 4.96 -8.61
CA LEU A 125 4.96 5.48 -8.48
C LEU A 125 4.21 5.41 -9.80
N LYS A 126 4.89 5.65 -10.93
CA LYS A 126 4.29 5.54 -12.27
C LYS A 126 3.87 4.10 -12.56
N ASN A 127 4.77 3.14 -12.36
CA ASN A 127 4.47 1.73 -12.57
C ASN A 127 3.30 1.26 -11.69
N ILE A 128 3.24 1.69 -10.42
CA ILE A 128 2.12 1.37 -9.53
C ILE A 128 0.83 1.99 -10.07
N ALA A 129 0.84 3.27 -10.42
CA ALA A 129 -0.35 3.96 -10.93
C ALA A 129 -0.90 3.32 -12.21
N GLU A 130 -0.02 2.87 -13.10
CA GLU A 130 -0.39 2.20 -14.35
C GLU A 130 -1.15 0.88 -14.09
N THR A 131 -0.88 0.17 -12.98
CA THR A 131 -1.68 -1.02 -12.60
C THR A 131 -3.13 -0.71 -12.22
N GLY A 132 -3.42 0.52 -11.78
CA GLY A 132 -4.78 0.95 -11.46
C GLY A 132 -5.61 1.30 -12.71
N TRP A 133 -4.97 1.38 -13.87
CA TRP A 133 -5.62 1.69 -15.16
C TRP A 133 -5.69 0.52 -16.13
N ALA A 134 -5.00 -0.58 -15.81
CA ALA A 134 -5.09 -1.85 -16.52
C ALA A 134 -6.45 -2.51 -16.27
#